data_AF-A0A845X2X5-F1
#
_entry.id   AF-A0A845X2X5-F1
#
_cell.length_a   1.000
_cell.length_b   1.000
_cell.length_c   1.000
_cell.angle_alpha   90.00
_cell.angle_beta   90.00
_cell.angle_gamma   90.00
#
_symmetry.space_group_name_H-M   'P 1'
#
loop_
_entity.id
_entity.type
_entity.pdbx_description
1 polymer ?
#
loop_
_entity_poly.entity_id
_entity_poly.type
_entity_poly.pdbx_seq_one_letter_code
_entity_poly.pdbx_strand_id
1 'polypeptide(L)'
;MSLYTNWVCFNCRKRFRALPLNKTDAIAERLCPECGRAMCDMGVYFEPPGKRAKKSWQIVQLLAENGYRFRTEGSVAYIKTFILCSKRPRLEDVKRIIAMEKEYTEICKLKERLAYHKAEKIRRKYLR
;
A
#
# COMPACT_ATOMS: atom_id res chain seq x y z
N MET A 1 12.00 17.62 7.11
CA MET A 1 11.40 16.39 6.53
C MET A 1 11.92 16.21 5.12
N SER A 2 12.36 15.02 4.73
CA SER A 2 12.87 14.77 3.36
C SER A 2 11.81 15.10 2.32
N LEU A 3 12.14 15.97 1.35
CA LEU A 3 11.28 16.31 0.22
C LEU A 3 11.22 15.21 -0.85
N TYR A 4 12.02 14.16 -0.69
CA TYR A 4 12.16 13.07 -1.67
C TYR A 4 11.44 11.81 -1.22
N THR A 5 10.87 11.10 -2.19
CA THR A 5 10.30 9.77 -2.02
C THR A 5 11.10 8.72 -2.79
N ASN A 6 10.97 7.46 -2.39
CA ASN A 6 11.63 6.35 -3.04
C ASN A 6 10.70 5.75 -4.11
N TRP A 7 11.11 5.90 -5.35
CA TRP A 7 10.51 5.26 -6.51
C TRP A 7 11.19 3.93 -6.77
N VAL A 8 10.42 2.94 -7.18
CA VAL A 8 10.89 1.56 -7.26
C VAL A 8 10.52 0.96 -8.60
N CYS A 9 11.51 0.37 -9.27
CA CYS A 9 11.29 -0.46 -10.44
C CYS A 9 11.37 -1.93 -10.04
N PHE A 10 10.25 -2.65 -10.11
CA PHE A 10 10.20 -4.08 -9.77
C PHE A 10 10.93 -4.98 -10.77
N ASN A 11 11.05 -4.56 -12.03
CA ASN A 11 11.80 -5.29 -13.04
C ASN A 11 13.31 -5.22 -12.80
N CYS A 12 13.85 -4.01 -12.64
CA CYS A 12 15.27 -3.81 -12.36
C CYS A 12 15.66 -4.14 -10.90
N ARG A 13 14.67 -4.22 -9.98
CA ARG A 13 14.87 -4.40 -8.54
C ARG A 13 15.80 -3.33 -7.97
N LYS A 14 15.50 -2.07 -8.31
CA LYS A 14 16.25 -0.88 -7.92
C LYS A 14 15.32 0.19 -7.39
N ARG A 15 15.85 0.99 -6.46
CA ARG A 15 15.22 2.24 -6.01
C ARG A 15 15.85 3.43 -6.69
N PHE A 16 15.06 4.47 -6.88
CA PHE A 16 15.44 5.76 -7.38
C PHE A 16 14.87 6.81 -6.42
N ARG A 17 15.67 7.78 -6.00
CA ARG A 17 15.16 8.91 -5.21
C ARG A 17 14.67 9.97 -6.16
N ALA A 18 13.46 10.44 -5.93
CA ALA A 18 12.86 11.46 -6.76
C ALA A 18 11.85 12.28 -5.96
N LEU A 19 11.51 13.47 -6.45
CA LEU A 19 10.44 14.25 -5.85
C LEU A 19 9.10 13.48 -5.95
N PRO A 20 8.17 13.66 -5.00
CA PRO A 20 6.81 13.19 -5.18
C PRO A 20 6.20 13.87 -6.42
N LEU A 21 5.31 13.18 -7.12
CA LEU A 21 4.48 13.84 -8.14
C LEU A 21 3.51 14.78 -7.43
N ASN A 22 3.36 16.00 -7.94
CA ASN A 22 2.31 16.89 -7.48
C ASN A 22 0.95 16.32 -7.90
N LYS A 23 -0.13 16.65 -7.17
CA LYS A 23 -1.49 16.16 -7.47
C LYS A 23 -1.96 16.50 -8.90
N THR A 24 -1.44 17.58 -9.49
CA THR A 24 -1.70 18.00 -10.87
C THR A 24 -1.00 17.10 -11.90
N ASP A 25 0.13 16.49 -11.53
CA ASP A 25 0.95 15.62 -12.39
C ASP A 25 0.71 14.13 -12.08
N ALA A 26 -0.33 13.81 -11.30
CA ALA A 26 -0.62 12.46 -10.81
C ALA A 26 -0.91 11.43 -11.93
N ILE A 27 -1.10 11.90 -13.17
CA ILE A 27 -1.30 11.07 -14.37
C ILE A 27 0.04 10.64 -14.99
N ALA A 28 1.14 11.34 -14.69
CA ALA A 28 2.45 11.02 -15.25
C ALA A 28 3.11 9.85 -14.50
N GLU A 29 2.94 8.63 -15.01
CA GLU A 29 3.72 7.48 -14.56
C GLU A 29 5.22 7.74 -14.78
N ARG A 30 6.03 7.68 -13.71
CA ARG A 30 7.48 7.80 -13.86
C ARG A 30 8.05 6.52 -14.45
N LEU A 31 8.76 6.62 -15.56
CA LEU A 31 9.43 5.49 -16.19
C LEU A 31 10.84 5.28 -15.62
N CYS A 32 11.24 4.02 -15.52
CA CYS A 32 12.57 3.62 -15.09
C CYS A 32 13.60 4.02 -16.14
N PRO A 33 14.67 4.74 -15.78
CA PRO A 33 15.69 5.16 -16.74
C PRO A 33 16.49 3.99 -17.34
N GLU A 34 16.47 2.81 -16.71
CA GLU A 34 17.22 1.65 -17.18
C GLU A 34 16.42 0.71 -18.08
N CYS A 35 15.10 0.60 -17.87
CA CYS A 35 14.29 -0.38 -18.60
C CYS A 35 12.99 0.18 -19.17
N GLY A 36 12.74 1.49 -19.05
CA GLY A 36 11.57 2.17 -19.59
C GLY A 36 10.22 1.77 -18.98
N ARG A 37 10.19 0.92 -17.95
CA ARG A 37 8.94 0.46 -17.30
C ARG A 37 8.49 1.43 -16.21
N ALA A 38 7.18 1.49 -15.97
CA ALA A 38 6.60 2.27 -14.88
C ALA A 38 7.23 1.91 -13.52
N MET A 39 7.49 2.95 -12.73
CA MET A 39 7.96 2.85 -11.36
C MET A 39 6.82 3.13 -10.39
N CYS A 40 6.90 2.52 -9.22
CA CYS A 40 5.96 2.77 -8.14
C CYS A 40 6.62 3.61 -7.05
N ASP A 41 5.95 4.68 -6.63
CA ASP A 41 6.30 5.40 -5.41
C ASP A 41 5.99 4.52 -4.20
N MET A 42 7.00 4.21 -3.38
CA MET A 42 6.89 3.41 -2.16
C MET A 42 6.97 4.24 -0.88
N GLY A 43 7.24 5.54 -0.96
CA GLY A 43 7.31 6.44 0.20
C GLY A 43 8.73 6.72 0.71
N VAL A 44 8.82 7.72 1.59
CA VAL A 44 10.09 8.28 2.11
C VAL A 44 10.86 7.29 3.00
N TYR A 45 10.14 6.48 3.78
CA TYR A 45 10.73 5.52 4.74
C TYR A 45 10.97 4.14 4.14
N PHE A 46 10.84 3.99 2.81
CA PHE A 46 11.04 2.70 2.16
C PHE A 46 12.52 2.30 2.10
N GLU A 47 12.81 1.15 2.68
CA GLU A 47 14.12 0.50 2.60
C GLU A 47 14.09 -0.60 1.53
N PRO A 48 14.84 -0.47 0.43
CA PRO A 48 14.83 -1.46 -0.62
C PRO A 48 15.52 -2.75 -0.14
N PRO A 49 14.96 -3.92 -0.45
CA PRO A 49 15.66 -5.17 -0.21
C PRO A 49 16.87 -5.30 -1.15
N GLY A 50 17.83 -6.16 -0.80
CA GLY A 50 18.99 -6.43 -1.65
C GLY A 50 18.55 -6.89 -3.06
N LYS A 51 19.27 -6.46 -4.11
CA LYS A 51 18.91 -6.71 -5.52
C LYS A 51 18.65 -8.20 -5.83
N ARG A 52 19.41 -9.11 -5.21
CA ARG A 52 19.30 -10.57 -5.41
C ARG A 52 18.17 -11.23 -4.61
N ALA A 53 17.56 -10.53 -3.63
CA ALA A 53 16.53 -11.07 -2.76
C ALA A 53 15.17 -11.16 -3.45
N LYS A 54 15.02 -12.08 -4.42
CA LYS A 54 13.82 -12.21 -5.26
C LYS A 54 12.52 -12.30 -4.46
N LYS A 55 12.50 -13.09 -3.38
CA LYS A 55 11.32 -13.26 -2.51
C LYS A 55 10.90 -11.94 -1.85
N SER A 56 11.85 -11.19 -1.30
CA SER A 56 11.58 -9.89 -0.69
C SER A 56 11.03 -8.90 -1.72
N TRP A 57 11.59 -8.89 -2.93
CA TRP A 57 11.09 -8.06 -4.03
C TRP A 57 9.65 -8.41 -4.44
N GLN A 58 9.30 -9.69 -4.48
CA GLN A 58 7.92 -10.14 -4.73
C GLN A 58 6.96 -9.68 -3.63
N ILE A 59 7.38 -9.72 -2.36
CA ILE A 59 6.55 -9.22 -1.24
C ILE A 59 6.35 -7.71 -1.34
N VAL A 60 7.40 -6.94 -1.64
CA VAL A 60 7.27 -5.48 -1.82
C VAL A 60 6.36 -5.16 -3.01
N GLN A 61 6.46 -5.92 -4.11
CA GLN A 61 5.56 -5.77 -5.25
C GLN A 61 4.11 -6.03 -4.85
N LEU A 62 3.85 -7.12 -4.12
CA LEU A 62 2.52 -7.45 -3.61
C LEU A 62 1.98 -6.34 -2.69
N LEU A 63 2.81 -5.80 -1.78
CA LEU A 63 2.42 -4.67 -0.94
C LEU A 63 2.04 -3.45 -1.80
N ALA A 64 2.83 -3.18 -2.86
CA ALA A 64 2.61 -2.06 -3.74
C ALA A 64 1.28 -2.16 -4.51
N GLU A 65 0.98 -3.33 -5.05
CA GLU A 65 -0.26 -3.65 -5.76
C GLU A 65 -1.49 -3.53 -4.85
N ASN A 66 -1.33 -3.79 -3.55
CA ASN A 66 -2.38 -3.66 -2.55
C ASN A 66 -2.46 -2.28 -1.89
N GLY A 67 -1.71 -1.29 -2.38
CA GLY A 67 -1.79 0.09 -1.91
C GLY A 67 -0.97 0.41 -0.65
N TYR A 68 -0.24 -0.55 -0.08
CA TYR A 68 0.61 -0.31 1.08
C TYR A 68 1.85 0.50 0.70
N ARG A 69 2.13 1.56 1.47
CA ARG A 69 3.24 2.51 1.23
C ARG A 69 3.91 2.91 2.54
N PHE A 70 5.21 3.18 2.49
CA PHE A 70 6.05 3.59 3.62
C PHE A 70 6.18 5.12 3.68
N ARG A 71 5.05 5.83 3.78
CA ARG A 71 5.02 7.30 3.82
C ARG A 71 5.24 7.87 5.21
N THR A 72 4.81 7.17 6.25
CA THR A 72 4.88 7.63 7.64
C THR A 72 5.45 6.52 8.52
N GLU A 73 5.96 6.90 9.69
CA GLU A 73 6.46 5.93 10.69
C GLU A 73 5.35 4.96 11.12
N GLY A 74 4.11 5.44 11.27
CA GLY A 74 2.96 4.60 11.58
C GLY A 74 2.66 3.56 10.49
N SER A 75 2.74 3.93 9.21
CA SER A 75 2.53 2.97 8.12
C SER A 75 3.66 1.95 8.03
N VAL A 76 4.89 2.35 8.33
CA VAL A 76 6.04 1.45 8.45
C VAL A 76 5.83 0.45 9.58
N ALA A 77 5.44 0.93 10.77
CA ALA A 77 5.16 0.09 11.92
C ALA A 77 4.07 -0.93 11.57
N TYR A 78 2.94 -0.47 11.04
CA TYR A 78 1.83 -1.33 10.64
C TYR A 78 2.24 -2.46 9.70
N ILE A 79 2.95 -2.11 8.62
CA ILE A 79 3.40 -3.10 7.63
C ILE A 79 4.35 -4.12 8.27
N LYS A 80 5.30 -3.65 9.10
CA LYS A 80 6.28 -4.53 9.76
C LYS A 80 5.64 -5.46 10.78
N THR A 81 4.71 -4.95 11.60
CA THR A 81 4.12 -5.71 12.71
C THR A 81 2.97 -6.61 12.27
N PHE A 82 2.05 -6.11 11.44
CA PHE A 82 0.81 -6.83 11.13
C PHE A 82 0.83 -7.55 9.78
N ILE A 83 1.56 -7.04 8.79
CA ILE A 83 1.58 -7.66 7.46
C ILE A 83 2.74 -8.64 7.32
N LEU A 84 3.95 -8.21 7.70
CA LEU A 84 5.15 -9.04 7.58
C LEU A 84 5.28 -10.02 8.75
N CYS A 85 4.73 -9.68 9.94
CA CYS A 85 4.64 -10.48 11.18
C CYS A 85 5.94 -11.11 11.72
N SER A 86 7.00 -11.19 10.93
CA SER A 86 8.22 -11.95 11.16
C SER A 86 9.37 -11.34 10.35
N LYS A 87 10.62 -11.72 10.69
CA LYS A 87 11.81 -11.23 10.00
C LYS A 87 11.96 -11.79 8.57
N ARG A 88 11.34 -12.94 8.28
CA ARG A 88 11.41 -13.65 6.98
C ARG A 88 10.03 -14.22 6.60
N PRO A 89 9.08 -13.35 6.23
CA PRO A 89 7.75 -13.80 5.85
C PRO A 89 7.79 -14.63 4.58
N ARG A 90 6.95 -15.67 4.53
CA ARG A 90 6.65 -16.36 3.27
C ARG A 90 5.68 -15.53 2.46
N LEU A 91 5.77 -15.62 1.14
CA LEU A 91 4.92 -14.85 0.25
C LEU A 91 3.44 -15.22 0.42
N GLU A 92 3.18 -16.51 0.65
CA GLU A 92 1.86 -17.09 0.83
C GLU A 92 1.19 -16.56 2.10
N ASP A 93 1.94 -16.44 3.19
CA ASP A 93 1.43 -15.90 4.46
C ASP A 93 1.00 -14.44 4.31
N VAL A 94 1.84 -13.63 3.66
CA VAL A 94 1.54 -12.22 3.40
C VAL A 94 0.31 -12.07 2.51
N LYS A 95 0.17 -12.90 1.46
CA LYS A 95 -1.02 -12.91 0.61
C LYS A 95 -2.28 -13.21 1.41
N ARG A 96 -2.24 -14.20 2.31
CA ARG A 96 -3.37 -14.56 3.18
C ARG A 96 -3.77 -13.42 4.10
N ILE A 97 -2.78 -12.80 4.76
CA ILE A 97 -3.03 -11.66 5.67
C ILE A 97 -3.68 -10.50 4.92
N ILE A 98 -3.13 -10.13 3.75
CA ILE A 98 -3.68 -9.03 2.94
C ILE A 98 -5.10 -9.35 2.45
N ALA A 99 -5.38 -10.60 2.07
CA ALA A 99 -6.72 -11.02 1.66
C ALA A 99 -7.72 -10.89 2.80
N MET A 100 -7.39 -11.41 3.98
CA MET A 100 -8.21 -11.27 5.19
C MET A 100 -8.47 -9.81 5.54
N GLU A 101 -7.45 -8.95 5.46
CA GLU A 101 -7.58 -7.53 5.77
C GLU A 101 -8.57 -6.82 4.82
N LYS A 102 -8.51 -7.17 3.52
CA LYS A 102 -9.46 -6.63 2.53
C LYS A 102 -10.88 -7.07 2.80
N GLU A 103 -11.09 -8.35 3.11
CA GLU A 103 -12.40 -8.90 3.45
C GLU A 103 -12.97 -8.22 4.70
N TYR A 104 -12.16 -8.11 5.76
CA TYR A 104 -12.55 -7.42 6.99
C TYR A 104 -12.94 -5.96 6.73
N THR A 105 -12.13 -5.24 5.95
CA THR A 105 -12.40 -3.86 5.57
C THR A 105 -13.74 -3.72 4.83
N GLU A 106 -14.03 -4.64 3.91
CA GLU A 106 -15.28 -4.62 3.14
C GLU A 106 -16.49 -4.93 4.04
N ILE A 107 -16.36 -5.92 4.93
CA ILE A 107 -17.39 -6.23 5.93
C ILE A 107 -17.68 -5.02 6.81
N CYS A 108 -16.64 -4.29 7.25
CA CYS A 108 -16.82 -3.08 8.07
C CYS A 108 -17.61 -2.00 7.31
N LYS A 109 -17.23 -1.71 6.05
CA LYS A 109 -17.97 -0.75 5.20
C LYS A 109 -19.42 -1.14 4.99
N LEU A 110 -19.71 -2.43 4.79
CA LEU A 110 -21.07 -2.93 4.64
C LEU A 110 -21.87 -2.75 5.94
N LYS A 111 -21.28 -3.07 7.10
CA LYS A 111 -21.91 -2.87 8.41
C LYS A 111 -22.23 -1.40 8.66
N GLU A 112 -21.30 -0.50 8.36
CA GLU A 112 -21.50 0.95 8.47
C GLU A 112 -22.65 1.43 7.58
N ARG A 113 -22.68 0.98 6.32
CA ARG A 113 -23.76 1.33 5.37
C ARG A 113 -25.12 0.83 5.85
N LEU A 114 -25.19 -0.40 6.38
CA LEU A 114 -26.42 -0.95 6.96
C LEU A 114 -26.86 -0.17 8.21
N ALA A 115 -25.92 0.22 9.07
CA ALA A 115 -26.20 1.03 10.24
C ALA A 115 -26.77 2.41 9.85
N TYR A 116 -26.17 3.06 8.84
CA TYR A 116 -26.67 4.30 8.27
C TYR A 116 -28.11 4.17 7.77
N HIS A 117 -28.39 3.16 6.93
CA HIS A 117 -29.75 2.96 6.40
C HIS A 117 -30.78 2.62 7.48
N LYS A 118 -30.40 1.88 8.52
CA LYS A 118 -31.26 1.61 9.68
C LYS A 118 -31.57 2.89 10.45
N ALA A 119 -30.56 3.70 10.75
CA ALA A 119 -30.72 4.98 11.43
C ALA A 119 -31.60 5.95 10.63
N GLU A 120 -31.43 6.00 9.32
CA GLU A 120 -32.21 6.86 8.43
C GLU A 120 -33.69 6.43 8.36
N LYS A 121 -33.97 5.13 8.31
CA LYS A 121 -35.36 4.60 8.38
C LYS A 121 -36.03 4.98 9.71
N ILE A 122 -35.30 4.83 10.82
CA ILE A 122 -35.77 5.22 12.14
C ILE A 122 -36.07 6.73 12.15
N ARG A 123 -35.13 7.56 11.71
CA ARG A 123 -35.26 9.02 11.66
C ARG A 123 -36.51 9.46 10.89
N ARG A 124 -36.74 8.89 9.71
CA ARG A 124 -37.92 9.18 8.87
C ARG A 124 -39.25 8.76 9.51
N LYS A 125 -39.24 7.73 10.38
CA LYS A 125 -40.42 7.28 11.11
C LYS A 125 -40.83 8.27 12.21
N TYR A 126 -39.87 8.91 12.87
CA TYR A 126 -40.11 9.86 13.98
C TYR A 126 -40.26 11.33 13.53
N LEU A 127 -40.03 11.62 12.24
CA LEU A 127 -40.28 12.94 11.61
C LEU A 127 -41.67 13.04 10.96
N ARG A 128 -42.45 11.95 11.01
CA ARG A 128 -43.89 11.91 10.69
C ARG A 128 -44.69 11.86 11.97
#